data_AF-A0A920I7V1-F1
#
_entry.id   AF-A0A920I7V1-F1
#
_cell.length_a   1.000
_cell.length_b   1.000
_cell.length_c   1.000
_cell.angle_alpha   90.00
_cell.angle_beta   90.00
_cell.angle_gamma   90.00
#
_symmetry.space_group_name_H-M   'P 1'
#
loop_
_entity.id
_entity.type
_entity.pdbx_description
1 polymer ?
#
loop_
_entity_poly.entity_id
_entity_poly.type
_entity_poly.pdbx_seq_one_letter_code
_entity_poly.pdbx_strand_id
1 'polypeptide(L)'
;MKLARENNKIKTKEPVTVPQIEKDKQNWTPLPTWLIQTGQPHVSDKTAFVDFQNDSTAADIKLAVKEGYSSVEHVKRYTTTGMATDQGKTSNINAIGILASSLNKSIAETGVTTFRPPYTPLSLGAIAGRNIGGLFDPVRKTRMHSWHQSNGAKFEHVGQWMRAWYYPRDGESFQQAVNREVYATRHYAGLLDASTLGKIEVKGPDSAEFLNRVYTNNFANLPIGKARYMASC
;
A
#
# COMPACT_ATOMS: atom_id res chain seq x y z
N MET A 1 32.13 31.49 -98.78
CA MET A 1 32.77 31.98 -97.54
C MET A 1 31.85 31.62 -96.36
N LYS A 2 32.41 31.12 -95.25
CA LYS A 2 31.79 30.52 -94.02
C LYS A 2 31.46 29.01 -94.14
N LEU A 3 32.34 28.11 -93.65
CA LEU A 3 32.56 27.65 -92.25
C LEU A 3 31.37 26.80 -91.74
N ALA A 4 31.47 25.68 -91.02
CA ALA A 4 32.47 24.66 -90.69
C ALA A 4 31.78 23.71 -89.68
N ARG A 5 32.17 22.42 -89.61
CA ARG A 5 32.54 21.68 -88.37
C ARG A 5 32.48 20.17 -88.57
N GLU A 6 33.67 19.57 -88.62
CA GLU A 6 33.88 18.13 -88.43
C GLU A 6 33.69 17.78 -86.94
N ASN A 7 32.87 16.77 -86.67
CA ASN A 7 32.67 16.21 -85.35
C ASN A 7 33.77 15.18 -85.05
N ASN A 8 34.81 15.58 -84.32
CA ASN A 8 35.78 14.66 -83.74
C ASN A 8 35.17 13.96 -82.51
N LYS A 9 34.96 12.63 -82.63
CA LYS A 9 34.55 11.75 -81.52
C LYS A 9 35.58 11.81 -80.39
N ILE A 10 35.12 12.14 -79.19
CA ILE A 10 35.90 12.15 -77.95
C ILE A 10 36.31 10.70 -77.62
N LYS A 11 37.62 10.43 -77.56
CA LYS A 11 38.17 9.16 -77.09
C LYS A 11 37.91 9.03 -75.59
N THR A 12 37.24 7.94 -75.20
CA THR A 12 36.97 7.56 -73.80
C THR A 12 38.29 7.32 -73.06
N LYS A 13 38.49 8.04 -71.94
CA LYS A 13 39.61 7.90 -71.00
C LYS A 13 39.63 6.50 -70.38
N GLU A 14 40.83 5.97 -70.18
CA GLU A 14 41.09 4.69 -69.50
C GLU A 14 40.46 4.62 -68.09
N PRO A 15 40.04 3.43 -67.64
CA PRO A 15 39.35 3.27 -66.35
C PRO A 15 40.31 3.51 -65.19
N VAL A 16 39.94 4.43 -64.29
CA VAL A 16 40.68 4.77 -63.08
C VAL A 16 40.53 3.65 -62.05
N THR A 17 41.66 3.12 -61.56
CA THR A 17 41.68 2.12 -60.48
C THR A 17 41.32 2.77 -59.15
N VAL A 18 40.18 2.35 -58.57
CA VAL A 18 39.67 2.86 -57.29
C VAL A 18 40.19 1.97 -56.15
N PRO A 19 40.71 2.52 -55.04
CA PRO A 19 41.16 1.71 -53.92
C PRO A 19 40.01 0.90 -53.32
N GLN A 20 40.23 -0.41 -53.17
CA GLN A 20 39.33 -1.32 -52.46
C GLN A 20 39.51 -1.08 -50.95
N ILE A 21 38.49 -0.52 -50.31
CA ILE A 21 38.43 -0.36 -48.86
C ILE A 21 37.60 -1.54 -48.33
N GLU A 22 38.15 -2.35 -47.44
CA GLU A 22 37.35 -3.26 -46.62
C GLU A 22 36.42 -2.40 -45.76
N LYS A 23 35.17 -2.25 -46.18
CA LYS A 23 34.14 -1.66 -45.32
C LYS A 23 33.82 -2.68 -44.23
N ASP A 24 34.02 -2.30 -42.98
CA ASP A 24 33.43 -3.03 -41.86
C ASP A 24 31.96 -3.30 -42.17
N LYS A 25 31.53 -4.56 -42.00
CA LYS A 25 30.12 -4.93 -42.22
C LYS A 25 29.28 -4.13 -41.23
N GLN A 26 28.63 -3.09 -41.74
CA GLN A 26 27.80 -2.21 -40.95
C GLN A 26 26.60 -3.00 -40.44
N ASN A 27 26.60 -3.28 -39.13
CA ASN A 27 25.52 -4.00 -38.48
C ASN A 27 24.42 -2.99 -38.10
N TRP A 28 23.25 -3.14 -38.72
CA TRP A 28 22.07 -2.30 -38.47
C TRP A 28 21.24 -2.76 -37.27
N THR A 29 21.73 -3.75 -36.50
CA THR A 29 21.04 -4.22 -35.29
C THR A 29 21.04 -3.09 -34.24
N PRO A 30 19.86 -2.66 -33.76
CA PRO A 30 19.78 -1.66 -32.71
C PRO A 30 20.47 -2.16 -31.43
N LEU A 31 21.42 -1.39 -30.91
CA LEU A 31 22.05 -1.69 -29.63
C LEU A 31 21.34 -0.92 -28.51
N PRO A 32 20.89 -1.60 -27.43
CA PRO A 32 20.34 -0.92 -26.27
C PRO A 32 21.45 -0.08 -25.63
N THR A 33 21.34 1.25 -25.77
CA THR A 33 22.30 2.20 -25.21
C THR A 33 21.65 2.92 -24.04
N TRP A 34 22.09 2.60 -22.83
CA TRP A 34 21.55 3.16 -21.58
C TRP A 34 22.23 4.47 -21.17
N LEU A 35 23.42 4.73 -21.70
CA LEU A 35 24.23 5.92 -21.42
C LEU A 35 25.05 6.27 -22.66
N ILE A 36 24.92 7.49 -23.17
CA ILE A 36 25.69 7.98 -24.31
C ILE A 36 26.93 8.71 -23.79
N GLN A 37 28.11 8.24 -24.18
CA GLN A 37 29.36 8.96 -23.94
C GLN A 37 29.72 9.79 -25.16
N THR A 38 29.74 11.12 -25.02
CA THR A 38 30.01 12.03 -26.15
C THR A 38 31.44 12.57 -26.15
N GLY A 39 32.22 12.32 -25.10
CA GLY A 39 33.57 12.87 -24.92
C GLY A 39 33.63 14.39 -24.77
N GLN A 40 32.48 15.06 -24.72
CA GLN A 40 32.38 16.52 -24.58
C GLN A 40 32.53 16.92 -23.10
N PRO A 41 33.28 18.00 -22.78
CA PRO A 41 33.57 18.38 -21.39
C PRO A 41 32.32 18.68 -20.54
N HIS A 42 31.25 19.14 -21.19
CA HIS A 42 30.00 19.54 -20.53
C HIS A 42 28.97 18.41 -20.42
N VAL A 43 29.24 17.23 -21.01
CA VAL A 43 28.38 16.06 -20.92
C VAL A 43 29.02 15.07 -19.95
N SER A 44 28.50 15.03 -18.73
CA SER A 44 29.02 14.16 -17.67
C SER A 44 27.94 13.22 -17.14
N ASP A 45 28.35 12.16 -16.45
CA ASP A 45 27.43 11.27 -15.75
C ASP A 45 26.57 12.00 -14.70
N LYS A 46 27.05 13.15 -14.19
CA LYS A 46 26.34 14.00 -13.21
C LYS A 46 25.23 14.84 -13.85
N THR A 47 25.20 14.93 -15.17
CA THR A 47 24.17 15.64 -15.94
C THR A 47 23.30 14.67 -16.75
N ALA A 48 23.56 13.37 -16.64
CA ALA A 48 22.80 12.30 -17.28
C ALA A 48 21.72 11.81 -16.30
N PHE A 49 20.59 12.52 -16.24
CA PHE A 49 19.45 12.16 -15.39
C PHE A 49 18.84 10.82 -15.82
N VAL A 50 18.65 9.94 -14.84
CA VAL A 50 18.02 8.63 -14.97
C VAL A 50 16.62 8.67 -14.35
N ASP A 51 16.47 9.36 -13.22
CA ASP A 51 15.20 9.65 -12.57
C ASP A 51 15.03 11.16 -12.39
N PHE A 52 14.10 11.75 -13.15
CA PHE A 52 13.87 13.19 -13.13
C PHE A 52 13.15 13.68 -11.87
N GLN A 53 12.31 12.87 -11.23
CA GLN A 53 11.58 13.34 -10.06
C GLN A 53 12.46 13.37 -8.80
N ASN A 54 13.41 12.44 -8.73
CA ASN A 54 14.35 12.35 -7.61
C ASN A 54 15.73 12.95 -7.91
N ASP A 55 15.89 13.63 -9.06
CA ASP A 55 17.16 14.17 -9.55
C ASP A 55 18.32 13.15 -9.52
N SER A 56 18.01 11.87 -9.78
CA SER A 56 19.03 10.81 -9.77
C SER A 56 19.67 10.67 -11.14
N THR A 57 21.00 10.57 -11.14
CA THR A 57 21.83 10.58 -12.35
C THR A 57 22.62 9.27 -12.52
N ALA A 58 23.21 9.09 -13.70
CA ALA A 58 24.10 7.96 -13.96
C ALA A 58 25.31 7.94 -13.01
N ALA A 59 25.76 9.11 -12.53
CA ALA A 59 26.85 9.21 -11.57
C ALA A 59 26.48 8.59 -10.22
N ASP A 60 25.24 8.75 -9.77
CA ASP A 60 24.78 8.23 -8.47
C ASP A 60 24.70 6.70 -8.48
N ILE A 61 24.24 6.11 -9.59
CA ILE A 61 24.24 4.65 -9.78
C ILE A 61 25.67 4.10 -9.78
N LYS A 62 26.58 4.76 -10.50
CA LYS A 62 27.99 4.36 -10.53
C LYS A 62 28.68 4.55 -9.18
N LEU A 63 28.31 5.58 -8.42
CA LEU A 63 28.80 5.79 -7.06
C LEU A 63 28.35 4.65 -6.14
N ALA A 64 27.06 4.26 -6.20
CA ALA A 64 26.55 3.13 -5.43
C ALA A 64 27.35 1.84 -5.72
N VAL A 65 27.66 1.57 -6.99
CA VAL A 65 28.49 0.41 -7.35
C VAL A 65 29.92 0.53 -6.78
N LYS A 66 30.53 1.72 -6.84
CA LYS A 66 31.87 1.97 -6.25
C LYS A 66 31.90 1.77 -4.74
N GLU A 67 30.80 2.05 -4.05
CA GLU A 67 30.64 1.83 -2.61
C GLU A 67 30.28 0.38 -2.24
N GLY A 68 30.19 -0.51 -3.22
CA GLY A 68 30.01 -1.95 -3.00
C GLY A 68 28.57 -2.46 -3.16
N TYR A 69 27.61 -1.62 -3.54
CA TYR A 69 26.25 -2.06 -3.81
C TYR A 69 26.17 -2.79 -5.16
N SER A 70 25.72 -4.04 -5.14
CA SER A 70 25.60 -4.90 -6.33
C SER A 70 24.17 -5.39 -6.61
N SER A 71 23.29 -5.35 -5.60
CA SER A 71 21.87 -5.68 -5.74
C SER A 71 21.09 -4.49 -6.26
N VAL A 72 20.20 -4.71 -7.23
CA VAL A 72 19.28 -3.68 -7.74
C VAL A 72 18.44 -3.04 -6.62
N GLU A 73 18.08 -3.83 -5.61
CA GLU A 73 17.32 -3.36 -4.45
C GLU A 73 18.15 -2.44 -3.54
N HIS A 74 19.47 -2.67 -3.44
CA HIS A 74 20.36 -1.77 -2.69
C HIS A 74 20.60 -0.47 -3.45
N VAL A 75 20.89 -0.54 -4.74
CA VAL A 75 21.11 0.65 -5.59
C VAL A 75 19.86 1.53 -5.63
N LYS A 76 18.67 0.93 -5.74
CA LYS A 76 17.39 1.64 -5.59
C LYS A 76 17.29 2.41 -4.27
N ARG A 77 17.61 1.76 -3.13
CA ARG A 77 17.49 2.38 -1.80
C ARG A 77 18.54 3.47 -1.56
N TYR A 78 19.75 3.28 -2.08
CA TYR A 78 20.84 4.22 -1.94
C TYR A 78 20.62 5.49 -2.79
N THR A 79 20.26 5.31 -4.06
CA THR A 79 20.09 6.43 -5.01
C THR A 79 18.70 7.04 -5.00
N THR A 80 17.72 6.37 -4.39
CA THR A 80 16.28 6.65 -4.48
C THR A 80 15.68 6.53 -5.89
N THR A 81 16.44 6.03 -6.87
CA THR A 81 15.96 5.83 -8.25
C THR A 81 14.73 4.93 -8.29
N GLY A 82 13.67 5.40 -8.94
CA GLY A 82 12.41 4.67 -9.12
C GLY A 82 11.49 4.67 -7.91
N MET A 83 11.78 5.49 -6.90
CA MET A 83 10.94 5.64 -5.69
C MET A 83 10.00 6.84 -5.73
N ALA A 84 10.01 7.62 -6.82
CA ALA A 84 9.14 8.78 -6.98
C ALA A 84 7.66 8.40 -7.23
N THR A 85 6.82 9.41 -7.46
CA THR A 85 5.38 9.22 -7.66
C THR A 85 5.03 8.43 -8.92
N ASP A 86 5.92 8.43 -9.91
CA ASP A 86 5.79 7.63 -11.12
C ASP A 86 6.14 6.14 -10.89
N GLN A 87 6.75 5.79 -9.75
CA GLN A 87 7.26 4.45 -9.41
C GLN A 87 8.29 3.92 -10.43
N GLY A 88 9.10 4.83 -10.99
CA GLY A 88 10.18 4.51 -11.91
C GLY A 88 9.74 3.93 -13.25
N LYS A 89 8.57 4.36 -13.73
CA LYS A 89 8.05 3.98 -15.06
C LYS A 89 9.00 4.36 -16.18
N THR A 90 9.71 5.49 -16.05
CA THR A 90 10.71 5.95 -17.01
C THR A 90 12.15 5.74 -16.56
N SER A 91 12.41 5.51 -15.26
CA SER A 91 13.76 5.44 -14.70
C SER A 91 14.29 4.01 -14.49
N ASN A 92 13.44 3.05 -14.10
CA ASN A 92 13.92 1.73 -13.63
C ASN A 92 14.69 0.93 -14.69
N ILE A 93 14.18 0.83 -15.92
CA ILE A 93 14.84 0.08 -17.00
C ILE A 93 16.20 0.72 -17.34
N ASN A 94 16.26 2.05 -17.40
CA ASN A 94 17.49 2.79 -17.67
C ASN A 94 18.52 2.59 -16.55
N ALA A 95 18.06 2.67 -15.30
CA ALA A 95 18.89 2.45 -14.11
C ALA A 95 19.47 1.03 -14.06
N ILE A 96 18.65 0.01 -14.36
CA ILE A 96 19.09 -1.39 -14.43
C ILE A 96 20.10 -1.57 -15.56
N GLY A 97 19.90 -0.93 -16.71
CA GLY A 97 20.87 -0.95 -17.82
C GLY A 97 22.23 -0.37 -17.44
N ILE A 98 22.25 0.77 -16.74
CA ILE A 98 23.48 1.41 -16.24
C ILE A 98 24.15 0.55 -15.15
N LEU A 99 23.35 -0.02 -14.23
CA LEU A 99 23.83 -0.92 -13.19
C LEU A 99 24.44 -2.20 -13.77
N ALA A 100 23.76 -2.83 -14.72
CA ALA A 100 24.22 -4.03 -15.42
C ALA A 100 25.56 -3.77 -16.12
N SER A 101 25.67 -2.65 -16.86
CA SER A 101 26.93 -2.23 -17.48
C SER A 101 28.03 -1.94 -16.46
N SER A 102 27.70 -1.38 -15.30
CA SER A 102 28.69 -1.06 -14.25
C SER A 102 29.18 -2.29 -13.49
N LEU A 103 28.37 -3.35 -13.42
CA LEU A 103 28.70 -4.63 -12.79
C LEU A 103 29.22 -5.69 -13.77
N ASN A 104 29.31 -5.35 -15.07
CA ASN A 104 29.63 -6.28 -16.15
C ASN A 104 28.72 -7.53 -16.16
N LYS A 105 27.42 -7.31 -16.01
CA LYS A 105 26.36 -8.33 -16.01
C LYS A 105 25.31 -8.04 -17.08
N SER A 106 24.53 -9.04 -17.47
CA SER A 106 23.30 -8.83 -18.24
C SER A 106 22.17 -8.28 -17.36
N ILE A 107 21.18 -7.62 -17.98
CA ILE A 107 19.96 -7.15 -17.28
C ILE A 107 19.23 -8.31 -16.59
N ALA A 108 19.21 -9.49 -17.21
CA ALA A 108 18.60 -10.68 -16.65
C ALA A 108 19.29 -11.13 -15.35
N GLU A 109 20.61 -11.04 -15.27
CA GLU A 109 21.39 -11.38 -14.07
C GLU A 109 21.32 -10.30 -12.98
N THR A 110 21.19 -9.03 -13.36
CA THR A 110 20.98 -7.92 -12.41
C THR A 110 19.60 -7.98 -11.76
N GLY A 111 18.60 -8.48 -12.50
CA GLY A 111 17.23 -8.60 -12.05
C GLY A 111 16.47 -7.27 -12.05
N VAL A 112 15.16 -7.36 -11.79
CA VAL A 112 14.27 -6.20 -11.65
C VAL A 112 13.86 -6.03 -10.19
N THR A 113 13.49 -4.81 -9.81
CA THR A 113 12.91 -4.57 -8.49
C THR A 113 11.49 -5.12 -8.39
N THR A 114 11.02 -5.38 -7.17
CA THR A 114 9.67 -5.90 -6.96
C THR A 114 8.58 -4.91 -7.42
N PHE A 115 7.67 -5.35 -8.30
CA PHE A 115 6.46 -4.60 -8.64
C PHE A 115 5.40 -4.74 -7.53
N ARG A 116 4.79 -3.62 -7.13
CA ARG A 116 3.80 -3.57 -6.06
C ARG A 116 2.53 -2.84 -6.52
N PRO A 117 1.34 -3.27 -6.08
CA PRO A 117 0.16 -2.44 -6.16
C PRO A 117 0.27 -1.23 -5.20
N PRO A 118 -0.40 -0.10 -5.50
CA PRO A 118 -1.18 0.16 -6.71
C PRO A 118 -0.29 0.58 -7.91
N TYR A 119 -0.71 0.26 -9.14
CA TYR A 119 0.05 0.59 -10.38
C TYR A 119 0.26 2.11 -10.57
N THR A 120 -0.75 2.90 -10.21
CA THR A 120 -0.70 4.35 -10.08
C THR A 120 -1.29 4.75 -8.72
N PRO A 121 -0.87 5.89 -8.13
CA PRO A 121 -1.41 6.33 -6.86
C PRO A 121 -2.94 6.42 -6.86
N LEU A 122 -3.57 5.93 -5.79
CA LEU A 122 -5.01 6.03 -5.57
C LEU A 122 -5.27 6.92 -4.36
N SER A 123 -6.36 7.71 -4.41
CA SER A 123 -6.76 8.52 -3.26
C SER A 123 -7.18 7.64 -2.07
N LEU A 124 -6.81 8.05 -0.84
CA LEU A 124 -7.25 7.36 0.37
C LEU A 124 -8.78 7.32 0.52
N GLY A 125 -9.48 8.35 0.03
CA GLY A 125 -10.95 8.40 0.03
C GLY A 125 -11.58 7.31 -0.86
N ALA A 126 -10.98 7.02 -2.02
CA ALA A 126 -11.44 5.91 -2.87
C ALA A 126 -11.24 4.54 -2.20
N ILE A 127 -10.17 4.38 -1.41
CA ILE A 127 -9.91 3.17 -0.63
C ILE A 127 -10.92 3.04 0.52
N ALA A 128 -11.20 4.12 1.25
CA ALA A 128 -12.16 4.14 2.35
C ALA A 128 -13.61 3.91 1.88
N GLY A 129 -13.94 4.32 0.66
CA GLY A 129 -15.25 4.12 0.06
C GLY A 129 -16.36 4.82 0.85
N ARG A 130 -17.37 4.05 1.28
CA ARG A 130 -18.51 4.55 2.07
C ARG A 130 -18.36 4.33 3.57
N ASN A 131 -17.23 3.82 4.03
CA ASN A 131 -16.93 3.61 5.45
C ASN A 131 -16.51 4.95 6.09
N ILE A 132 -17.46 5.89 6.16
CA ILE A 132 -17.25 7.26 6.65
C ILE A 132 -18.40 7.67 7.57
N GLY A 133 -18.11 8.54 8.55
CA GLY A 133 -19.12 9.06 9.48
C GLY A 133 -19.89 7.94 10.20
N GLY A 134 -21.23 8.02 10.21
CA GLY A 134 -22.09 7.00 10.83
C GLY A 134 -22.10 5.63 10.14
N LEU A 135 -21.45 5.49 8.98
CA LEU A 135 -21.25 4.22 8.27
C LEU A 135 -19.85 3.63 8.50
N PHE A 136 -19.00 4.31 9.28
CA PHE A 136 -17.64 3.83 9.56
C PHE A 136 -17.65 2.48 10.31
N ASP A 137 -18.50 2.36 11.32
CA ASP A 137 -18.70 1.14 12.10
C ASP A 137 -20.18 1.01 12.51
N PRO A 138 -20.80 -0.18 12.45
CA PRO A 138 -22.21 -0.34 12.80
C PRO A 138 -22.53 0.06 14.23
N VAL A 139 -23.64 0.78 14.39
CA VAL A 139 -24.21 1.11 15.71
C VAL A 139 -25.39 0.18 15.99
N ARG A 140 -25.19 -0.78 16.89
CA ARG A 140 -26.20 -1.73 17.35
C ARG A 140 -27.08 -1.08 18.42
N LYS A 141 -28.39 -1.21 18.25
CA LYS A 141 -29.43 -0.64 19.12
C LYS A 141 -30.31 -1.75 19.66
N THR A 142 -30.68 -1.68 20.94
CA THR A 142 -31.61 -2.65 21.53
C THR A 142 -33.04 -2.36 21.08
N ARG A 143 -33.98 -3.29 21.31
CA ARG A 143 -35.41 -3.07 21.04
C ARG A 143 -36.00 -1.92 21.88
N MET A 144 -35.35 -1.54 22.97
CA MET A 144 -35.77 -0.47 23.88
C MET A 144 -35.13 0.88 23.54
N HIS A 145 -34.30 0.96 22.50
CA HIS A 145 -33.53 2.18 22.19
C HIS A 145 -34.39 3.43 21.96
N SER A 146 -35.56 3.29 21.31
CA SER A 146 -36.50 4.41 21.12
C SER A 146 -37.06 4.93 22.44
N TRP A 147 -37.30 4.02 23.41
CA TRP A 147 -37.73 4.40 24.75
C TRP A 147 -36.62 5.14 25.49
N HIS A 148 -35.37 4.65 25.41
CA HIS A 148 -34.20 5.31 26.01
C HIS A 148 -34.06 6.74 25.50
N GLN A 149 -34.14 6.92 24.18
CA GLN A 149 -34.04 8.24 23.54
C GLN A 149 -35.18 9.19 23.97
N SER A 150 -36.41 8.68 24.02
CA SER A 150 -37.59 9.48 24.39
C SER A 150 -37.59 9.89 25.87
N ASN A 151 -36.88 9.15 26.73
CA ASN A 151 -36.76 9.42 28.17
C ASN A 151 -35.43 10.08 28.54
N GLY A 152 -34.76 10.72 27.58
CA GLY A 152 -33.59 11.56 27.84
C GLY A 152 -32.31 10.81 28.21
N ALA A 153 -32.22 9.51 27.90
CA ALA A 153 -31.01 8.74 28.15
C ALA A 153 -29.80 9.41 27.47
N LYS A 154 -28.69 9.50 28.21
CA LYS A 154 -27.37 9.67 27.62
C LYS A 154 -26.84 8.29 27.24
N PHE A 155 -25.99 8.22 26.23
CA PHE A 155 -25.53 6.95 25.67
C PHE A 155 -24.02 6.80 25.74
N GLU A 156 -23.58 5.56 25.82
CA GLU A 156 -22.18 5.14 25.73
C GLU A 156 -21.99 4.08 24.64
N HIS A 157 -20.78 4.04 24.06
CA HIS A 157 -20.36 2.97 23.17
C HIS A 157 -19.77 1.81 23.96
N VAL A 158 -20.41 0.63 23.90
CA VAL A 158 -19.89 -0.62 24.47
C VAL A 158 -19.67 -1.61 23.34
N GLY A 159 -18.45 -1.60 22.79
CA GLY A 159 -18.20 -2.13 21.46
C GLY A 159 -19.08 -1.40 20.44
N GLN A 160 -19.75 -2.16 19.57
CA GLN A 160 -20.72 -1.62 18.62
C GLN A 160 -22.09 -1.29 19.23
N TRP A 161 -22.36 -1.62 20.50
CA TRP A 161 -23.65 -1.32 21.12
C TRP A 161 -23.72 0.12 21.64
N MET A 162 -24.82 0.79 21.31
CA MET A 162 -25.18 2.07 21.92
C MET A 162 -26.09 1.84 23.14
N ARG A 163 -25.51 1.82 24.34
CA ARG A 163 -26.22 1.54 25.60
C ARG A 163 -26.61 2.82 26.30
N ALA A 164 -27.74 2.81 26.99
CA ALA A 164 -28.11 3.90 27.89
C ALA A 164 -27.11 3.92 29.06
N TRP A 165 -26.43 5.05 29.20
CA TRP A 165 -25.40 5.30 30.21
C TRP A 165 -26.03 5.77 31.53
N TYR A 166 -26.91 6.77 31.47
CA TYR A 166 -27.68 7.31 32.60
C TYR A 166 -28.86 8.17 32.09
N TYR A 167 -29.81 8.48 32.96
CA TYR A 167 -31.04 9.24 32.67
C TYR A 167 -31.09 10.50 33.56
N PRO A 168 -30.52 11.63 33.11
CA PRO A 168 -30.55 12.88 33.87
C PRO A 168 -31.95 13.49 33.92
N ARG A 169 -32.31 14.10 35.04
CA ARG A 169 -33.42 15.05 35.14
C ARG A 169 -32.92 16.47 34.84
N ASP A 170 -33.84 17.38 34.56
CA ASP A 170 -33.50 18.77 34.24
C ASP A 170 -32.62 19.40 35.33
N GLY A 171 -31.48 19.96 34.90
CA GLY A 171 -30.51 20.60 35.78
C GLY A 171 -29.53 19.66 36.52
N GLU A 172 -29.66 18.34 36.37
CA GLU A 172 -28.71 17.41 36.99
C GLU A 172 -27.40 17.28 36.20
N SER A 173 -26.28 17.32 36.91
CA SER A 173 -25.00 16.81 36.43
C SER A 173 -25.01 15.27 36.36
N PHE A 174 -24.05 14.71 35.63
CA PHE A 174 -23.84 13.25 35.56
C PHE A 174 -23.81 12.60 36.95
N GLN A 175 -23.00 13.12 37.87
CA GLN A 175 -22.83 12.53 39.20
C GLN A 175 -24.13 12.59 40.02
N GLN A 176 -24.90 13.68 39.91
CA GLN A 176 -26.18 13.81 40.61
C GLN A 176 -27.20 12.79 40.08
N ALA A 177 -27.31 12.64 38.76
CA ALA A 177 -28.19 11.67 38.14
C ALA A 177 -27.84 10.23 38.56
N VAL A 178 -26.56 9.84 38.47
CA VAL A 178 -26.10 8.51 38.86
C VAL A 178 -26.29 8.26 40.36
N ASN A 179 -25.97 9.22 41.23
CA ASN A 179 -26.19 9.09 42.67
C ASN A 179 -27.67 8.85 42.99
N ARG A 180 -28.57 9.61 42.33
CA ARG A 180 -30.03 9.42 42.47
C ARG A 180 -30.47 8.05 41.98
N GLU A 181 -29.99 7.59 40.82
CA GLU A 181 -30.33 6.28 40.26
C GLU A 181 -29.85 5.13 41.16
N VAL A 182 -28.63 5.22 41.69
CA VAL A 182 -28.08 4.24 42.64
C VAL A 182 -28.89 4.22 43.94
N TYR A 183 -29.18 5.40 44.50
CA TYR A 183 -30.03 5.51 45.69
C TYR A 183 -31.40 4.89 45.43
N ALA A 184 -32.04 5.24 44.31
CA ALA A 184 -33.35 4.72 43.93
C ALA A 184 -33.36 3.19 43.80
N THR A 185 -32.31 2.63 43.19
CA THR A 185 -32.17 1.17 43.00
C THR A 185 -31.97 0.44 44.33
N ARG A 186 -31.23 1.03 45.27
CA ARG A 186 -30.96 0.40 46.58
C ARG A 186 -32.10 0.52 47.58
N HIS A 187 -32.84 1.62 47.54
CA HIS A 187 -33.90 1.91 48.51
C HIS A 187 -35.31 1.62 47.98
N TYR A 188 -35.47 1.49 46.66
CA TYR A 188 -36.76 1.21 46.03
C TYR A 188 -36.59 0.13 44.94
N ALA A 189 -36.57 0.52 43.67
CA ALA A 189 -36.39 -0.36 42.53
C ALA A 189 -35.68 0.38 41.40
N GLY A 190 -34.91 -0.36 40.61
CA GLY A 190 -34.23 0.13 39.40
C GLY A 190 -34.48 -0.81 38.23
N LEU A 191 -34.54 -0.25 37.01
CA LEU A 191 -34.68 -1.02 35.78
C LEU A 191 -33.47 -0.76 34.88
N LEU A 192 -32.90 -1.84 34.34
CA LEU A 192 -31.72 -1.79 33.46
C LEU A 192 -31.97 -2.62 32.21
N ASP A 193 -31.67 -2.05 31.04
CA ASP A 193 -31.61 -2.80 29.80
C ASP A 193 -30.31 -3.62 29.72
N ALA A 194 -30.39 -4.90 30.08
CA ALA A 194 -29.30 -5.87 30.01
C ALA A 194 -29.29 -6.70 28.69
N SER A 195 -30.00 -6.24 27.66
CA SER A 195 -30.19 -6.99 26.42
C SER A 195 -28.89 -7.24 25.65
N THR A 196 -27.85 -6.43 25.87
CA THR A 196 -26.58 -6.48 25.13
C THR A 196 -25.65 -7.62 25.52
N LEU A 197 -25.91 -8.33 26.63
CA LEU A 197 -25.09 -9.47 27.05
C LEU A 197 -25.10 -10.59 26.01
N GLY A 198 -23.97 -11.25 25.81
CA GLY A 198 -23.89 -12.49 25.02
C GLY A 198 -24.76 -13.58 25.66
N LYS A 199 -25.56 -14.28 24.85
CA LYS A 199 -26.48 -15.33 25.31
C LYS A 199 -26.31 -16.52 24.38
N ILE A 200 -26.01 -17.68 24.94
CA ILE A 200 -25.79 -18.92 24.21
C ILE A 200 -26.58 -20.02 24.90
N GLU A 201 -27.43 -20.72 24.15
CA GLU A 201 -28.10 -21.93 24.62
C GLU A 201 -27.24 -23.15 24.26
N VAL A 202 -26.97 -24.01 25.24
CA VAL A 202 -26.21 -25.25 25.05
C VAL A 202 -27.15 -26.42 25.32
N LYS A 203 -27.31 -27.30 24.34
CA LYS A 203 -28.24 -28.43 24.39
C LYS A 203 -27.58 -29.70 23.85
N GLY A 204 -27.74 -30.80 24.58
CA GLY A 204 -27.17 -32.10 24.26
C GLY A 204 -26.89 -32.91 25.52
N PRO A 205 -26.71 -34.24 25.41
CA PRO A 205 -26.48 -35.12 26.56
C PRO A 205 -25.23 -34.73 27.36
N ASP A 206 -24.21 -34.20 26.70
CA ASP A 206 -22.91 -33.85 27.31
C ASP A 206 -22.77 -32.37 27.68
N SER A 207 -23.86 -31.60 27.68
CA SER A 207 -23.80 -30.14 27.91
C SER A 207 -23.16 -29.77 29.26
N ALA A 208 -23.48 -30.53 30.31
CA ALA A 208 -22.92 -30.30 31.63
C ALA A 208 -21.41 -30.59 31.69
N GLU A 209 -20.99 -31.67 31.04
CA GLU A 209 -19.58 -32.06 30.95
C GLU A 209 -18.79 -31.05 30.10
N PHE A 210 -19.35 -30.57 29.00
CA PHE A 210 -18.76 -29.50 28.20
C PHE A 210 -18.53 -28.23 29.03
N LEU A 211 -19.54 -27.79 29.79
CA LEU A 211 -19.42 -26.60 30.65
C LEU A 211 -18.35 -26.77 31.74
N ASN A 212 -18.21 -27.98 32.31
CA ASN A 212 -17.13 -28.29 33.26
C ASN A 212 -15.72 -28.17 32.65
N ARG A 213 -15.58 -28.36 31.34
CA ARG A 213 -14.28 -28.24 30.65
C ARG A 213 -13.96 -26.81 30.27
N VAL A 214 -14.98 -25.99 30.01
CA VAL A 214 -14.83 -24.59 29.60
C VAL A 214 -14.65 -23.65 30.80
N TYR A 215 -15.31 -23.96 31.92
CA TYR A 215 -15.36 -23.08 33.09
C TYR A 215 -14.57 -23.64 34.27
N THR A 216 -14.13 -22.74 35.16
CA THR A 216 -13.27 -23.07 36.31
C THR A 216 -13.97 -23.81 37.45
N ASN A 217 -15.31 -23.72 37.54
CA ASN A 217 -16.10 -24.39 38.57
C ASN A 217 -17.03 -25.46 37.96
N ASN A 218 -17.45 -26.42 38.77
CA ASN A 218 -18.37 -27.48 38.37
C ASN A 218 -19.75 -26.89 38.01
N PHE A 219 -20.38 -27.36 36.94
CA PHE A 219 -21.76 -27.09 36.51
C PHE A 219 -22.68 -28.32 36.66
N ALA A 220 -22.13 -29.54 36.57
CA ALA A 220 -22.89 -30.79 36.50
C ALA A 220 -23.82 -31.05 37.70
N ASN A 221 -23.52 -30.47 38.87
CA ASN A 221 -24.38 -30.58 40.06
C ASN A 221 -25.39 -29.42 40.22
N LEU A 222 -25.51 -28.52 39.23
CA LEU A 222 -26.45 -27.40 39.29
C LEU A 222 -27.89 -27.91 39.06
N PRO A 223 -28.81 -27.76 40.02
CA PRO A 223 -30.19 -28.18 39.83
C PRO A 223 -30.91 -27.36 38.75
N ILE A 224 -31.88 -27.97 38.07
CA ILE A 224 -32.75 -27.28 37.11
C ILE A 224 -33.44 -26.07 37.77
N GLY A 225 -33.54 -24.95 37.06
CA GLY A 225 -34.13 -23.71 37.57
C GLY A 225 -33.20 -22.89 38.47
N LYS A 226 -31.92 -23.28 38.60
CA LYS A 226 -30.88 -22.51 39.28
C LYS A 226 -29.90 -21.90 38.28
N ALA A 227 -29.21 -20.85 38.73
CA ALA A 227 -28.16 -20.17 37.97
C ALA A 227 -26.85 -20.17 38.76
N ARG A 228 -25.72 -20.13 38.06
CA ARG A 228 -24.38 -20.10 38.66
C ARG A 228 -23.51 -19.12 37.88
N TYR A 229 -22.80 -18.25 38.59
CA TYR A 229 -21.71 -17.47 38.02
C TYR A 229 -20.47 -18.33 37.86
N MET A 230 -19.83 -18.23 36.71
CA MET A 230 -18.69 -19.05 36.32
C MET A 230 -17.72 -18.19 35.53
N ALA A 231 -16.42 -18.43 35.70
CA ALA A 231 -15.37 -17.77 34.94
C ALA A 231 -14.69 -18.79 34.02
N SER A 232 -14.41 -18.39 32.78
CA SER A 232 -13.61 -19.15 31.81
C SER A 232 -12.20 -18.56 31.78
N CYS A 233 -11.19 -19.41 31.60
CA CYS A 233 -9.78 -19.04 31.47
C CYS A 233 -9.24 -19.47 30.12
#